data_AF-A0A661VIG3-F1
#
_entry.id   AF-A0A661VIG3-F1
#
_cell.length_a   1.000
_cell.length_b   1.000
_cell.length_c   1.000
_cell.angle_alpha   90.00
_cell.angle_beta   90.00
_cell.angle_gamma   90.00
#
_symmetry.space_group_name_H-M   'P 1'
#
loop_
_entity.id
_entity.type
_entity.pdbx_description
1 polymer ?
#
loop_
_entity_poly.entity_id
_entity_poly.type
_entity_poly.pdbx_seq_one_letter_code
_entity_poly.pdbx_strand_id
1 'polypeptide(L)'
;MKKILKFISWRDWGIIRYNSVFQNAAAFFYLALAYRDFSLNYIGRVLLFGLFSLLGTGYGYLINDFADRELDRLHGKRNAFHGVSTTVAVSILILMLLANVAVGWPFLRQPWFAAIWG
;
A
#
# COMPACT_ATOMS: atom_id res chain seq x y z
N MET A 1 15.67 -13.65 9.60
CA MET A 1 14.20 -13.54 9.51
C MET A 1 13.61 -12.33 10.27
N LYS A 2 14.05 -12.00 11.50
CA LYS A 2 13.54 -10.84 12.28
C LYS A 2 13.64 -9.46 11.58
N LYS A 3 14.63 -9.23 10.72
CA LYS A 3 14.82 -7.94 10.03
C LYS A 3 13.74 -7.62 9.00
N ILE A 4 13.30 -8.61 8.21
CA ILE A 4 12.28 -8.42 7.15
C ILE A 4 10.88 -8.26 7.77
N LEU A 5 10.61 -9.00 8.85
CA LEU A 5 9.33 -8.93 9.56
C LEU A 5 9.04 -7.53 10.14
N LYS A 6 10.06 -6.70 10.43
CA LYS A 6 9.85 -5.31 10.87
C LYS A 6 9.01 -4.50 9.86
N PHE A 7 9.24 -4.74 8.57
CA PHE A 7 8.55 -4.07 7.44
C PHE A 7 7.09 -4.51 7.29
N ILE A 8 6.73 -5.65 7.90
CA ILE A 8 5.42 -6.30 7.80
C ILE A 8 4.66 -6.21 9.13
N SER A 9 5.37 -6.02 10.25
CA SER A 9 4.78 -6.12 11.58
C SER A 9 3.98 -4.88 11.98
N TRP A 10 2.86 -5.14 12.66
CA TRP A 10 1.90 -4.16 13.18
C TRP A 10 2.51 -3.08 14.09
N ARG A 11 3.70 -3.32 14.65
CA ARG A 11 4.32 -2.46 15.67
C ARG A 11 5.25 -1.39 15.11
N ASP A 12 5.73 -1.54 13.87
CA ASP A 12 6.75 -0.66 13.30
C ASP A 12 6.41 -0.09 11.90
N TRP A 13 5.41 -0.60 11.13
CA TRP A 13 5.22 -0.17 9.73
C TRP A 13 3.75 -0.02 9.26
N GLY A 14 3.57 0.94 8.34
CA GLY A 14 2.32 1.58 7.92
C GLY A 14 1.33 0.81 7.05
N ILE A 15 1.53 -0.48 6.77
CA ILE A 15 0.56 -1.27 5.98
C ILE A 15 -0.73 -1.54 6.78
N ILE A 16 -0.64 -1.64 8.11
CA ILE A 16 -1.78 -2.09 8.95
C ILE A 16 -2.36 -0.96 9.81
N ARG A 17 -1.69 0.20 9.92
CA ARG A 17 -2.24 1.37 10.63
C ARG A 17 -3.32 2.09 9.82
N TYR A 18 -3.20 2.08 8.49
CA TYR A 18 -4.20 2.63 7.59
C TYR A 18 -4.96 1.48 6.96
N ASN A 19 -6.14 1.21 7.52
CA ASN A 19 -6.89 0.03 7.16
C ASN A 19 -7.74 0.31 5.92
N SER A 20 -7.09 0.63 4.79
CA SER A 20 -7.76 0.98 3.54
C SER A 20 -8.74 -0.12 3.11
N VAL A 21 -8.43 -1.38 3.41
CA VAL A 21 -9.36 -2.50 3.18
C VAL A 21 -10.64 -2.35 4.00
N PHE A 22 -10.56 -2.04 5.29
CA PHE A 22 -11.75 -1.89 6.15
C PHE A 22 -12.49 -0.57 5.90
N GLN A 23 -11.78 0.52 5.63
CA GLN A 23 -12.40 1.81 5.28
C GLN A 23 -13.16 1.72 3.95
N ASN A 24 -12.66 0.93 2.99
CA ASN A 24 -13.33 0.75 1.71
C ASN A 24 -14.30 -0.45 1.69
N ALA A 25 -14.31 -1.30 2.71
CA ALA A 25 -15.18 -2.48 2.76
C ALA A 25 -16.66 -2.10 2.60
N ALA A 26 -17.13 -1.09 3.32
CA ALA A 26 -18.52 -0.62 3.21
C ALA A 26 -18.86 -0.15 1.79
N ALA A 27 -17.94 0.57 1.12
CA ALA A 27 -18.12 1.01 -0.26
C ALA A 27 -18.18 -0.17 -1.23
N PHE A 28 -17.31 -1.17 -1.08
CA PHE A 28 -17.36 -2.39 -1.90
C PHE A 28 -18.63 -3.22 -1.65
N PHE A 29 -19.09 -3.33 -0.40
CA PHE A 29 -20.37 -4.00 -0.12
C PHE A 29 -21.55 -3.24 -0.74
N TYR A 30 -21.55 -1.91 -0.64
CA TYR A 30 -22.58 -1.08 -1.26
C TYR A 30 -22.62 -1.22 -2.78
N LEU A 31 -21.46 -1.23 -3.45
CA LEU A 31 -21.38 -1.45 -4.90
C LEU A 31 -21.89 -2.84 -5.28
N ALA A 32 -21.55 -3.89 -4.52
CA ALA A 32 -22.06 -5.24 -4.76
C ALA A 32 -23.59 -5.29 -4.69
N LEU A 33 -24.17 -4.63 -3.68
CA LEU A 33 -25.63 -4.51 -3.52
C LEU A 33 -26.29 -3.71 -4.64
N ALA A 34 -25.72 -2.54 -4.98
CA ALA A 34 -26.28 -1.63 -5.98
C ALA A 34 -26.29 -2.24 -7.39
N TYR A 35 -25.21 -2.94 -7.77
CA TYR A 35 -25.09 -3.61 -9.06
C TYR A 35 -25.57 -5.07 -9.05
N ARG A 36 -25.97 -5.59 -7.88
CA ARG A 36 -26.35 -7.00 -7.65
C ARG A 36 -25.30 -8.00 -8.12
N ASP A 37 -24.03 -7.62 -8.07
CA ASP A 37 -22.91 -8.46 -8.50
C ASP A 37 -22.17 -9.03 -7.28
N PHE A 38 -22.40 -10.31 -7.02
CA PHE A 38 -21.74 -11.11 -5.98
C PHE A 38 -20.87 -12.21 -6.59
N SER A 39 -20.49 -12.07 -7.86
CA SER A 39 -19.71 -13.08 -8.56
C SER A 39 -18.30 -13.20 -7.98
N LEU A 40 -17.67 -14.37 -8.21
CA LEU A 40 -16.24 -14.54 -7.90
C LEU A 40 -15.36 -13.54 -8.65
N ASN A 41 -15.80 -13.08 -9.83
CA ASN A 41 -15.11 -12.03 -10.58
C ASN A 41 -15.14 -10.69 -9.84
N TYR A 42 -16.29 -10.31 -9.27
CA TYR A 42 -16.40 -9.12 -8.44
C TYR A 42 -15.50 -9.20 -7.22
N ILE A 43 -15.59 -10.31 -6.48
CA ILE A 43 -14.77 -10.56 -5.29
C ILE A 43 -13.27 -10.49 -5.64
N GLY A 44 -12.86 -11.12 -6.75
CA GLY A 44 -11.48 -11.06 -7.24
C GLY A 44 -11.01 -9.64 -7.53
N ARG A 45 -11.85 -8.80 -8.16
CA ARG A 45 -11.53 -7.39 -8.42
C ARG A 45 -11.41 -6.57 -7.14
N VAL A 46 -12.30 -6.78 -6.17
CA VAL A 46 -12.24 -6.12 -4.86
C VAL A 46 -10.97 -6.50 -4.10
N LEU A 47 -10.61 -7.78 -4.07
CA LEU A 47 -9.38 -8.24 -3.43
C LEU A 47 -8.13 -7.66 -4.11
N LEU A 48 -8.11 -7.65 -5.44
CA LEU A 48 -7.01 -7.09 -6.21
C LEU A 48 -6.88 -5.58 -5.99
N PHE A 49 -7.99 -4.85 -5.96
CA PHE A 49 -8.01 -3.42 -5.66
C PHE A 49 -7.60 -3.13 -4.20
N GLY A 50 -8.01 -3.98 -3.26
CA GLY A 50 -7.57 -3.92 -1.87
C GLY A 50 -6.04 -4.08 -1.76
N LEU A 51 -5.47 -5.07 -2.46
CA LEU A 51 -4.02 -5.25 -2.53
C LEU A 51 -3.32 -4.04 -3.16
N PHE A 52 -3.85 -3.51 -4.27
CA PHE A 52 -3.36 -2.29 -4.90
C PHE A 52 -3.33 -1.12 -3.89
N SER A 53 -4.44 -0.88 -3.20
CA SER A 53 -4.56 0.19 -2.20
C SER A 53 -3.59 0.02 -1.04
N LEU A 54 -3.41 -1.19 -0.53
CA LEU A 54 -2.45 -1.50 0.53
C LEU A 54 -1.01 -1.23 0.09
N LEU A 55 -0.64 -1.67 -1.12
CA LEU A 55 0.70 -1.44 -1.67
C LEU A 55 0.97 0.05 -1.90
N GLY A 56 0.00 0.80 -2.43
CA GLY A 56 0.13 2.24 -2.68
C GLY A 56 0.25 3.03 -1.38
N THR A 57 -0.57 2.69 -0.38
CA THR A 57 -0.51 3.32 0.94
C THR A 57 0.79 2.99 1.65
N GLY A 58 1.21 1.72 1.61
CA GLY A 58 2.49 1.28 2.16
C GLY A 58 3.68 1.99 1.50
N TYR A 59 3.66 2.14 0.16
CA TYR A 59 4.66 2.90 -0.57
C TYR A 59 4.67 4.38 -0.14
N GLY A 60 3.50 5.01 0.01
CA GLY A 60 3.37 6.39 0.48
C GLY A 60 3.99 6.63 1.86
N TYR A 61 3.71 5.75 2.83
CA TYR A 61 4.38 5.83 4.13
C TYR A 61 5.88 5.63 4.02
N LEU A 62 6.30 4.80 3.09
CA LEU A 62 7.69 4.45 2.96
C LEU A 62 8.55 5.49 2.32
N ILE A 63 8.06 6.09 1.23
CA ILE A 63 8.77 7.17 0.61
C ILE A 63 8.89 8.36 1.58
N ASN A 64 7.88 8.58 2.42
CA ASN A 64 7.93 9.57 3.51
C ASN A 64 9.00 9.21 4.54
N ASP A 65 9.00 7.99 5.08
CA ASP A 65 10.04 7.59 6.03
C ASP A 65 11.45 7.61 5.41
N PHE A 66 11.58 7.36 4.10
CA PHE A 66 12.86 7.46 3.41
C PHE A 66 13.34 8.92 3.33
N ALA A 67 12.45 9.85 2.99
CA ALA A 67 12.73 11.27 2.91
C ALA A 67 13.04 11.88 4.29
N ASP A 68 12.25 11.53 5.29
CA ASP A 68 12.35 12.07 6.65
C ASP A 68 13.38 11.33 7.52
N ARG A 69 14.13 10.37 6.97
CA ARG A 69 14.99 9.46 7.73
C ARG A 69 15.93 10.16 8.72
N GLU A 70 16.57 11.25 8.30
CA GLU A 70 17.50 11.98 9.17
C GLU A 70 16.77 12.86 10.19
N LEU A 71 15.66 13.48 9.78
CA LEU A 71 14.83 14.29 10.66
C LEU A 71 14.17 13.45 11.76
N ASP A 72 13.67 12.27 11.40
CA ASP A 72 13.10 11.31 12.35
C ASP A 72 14.15 10.78 13.33
N ARG A 73 15.39 10.58 12.85
CA ARG A 73 16.52 10.18 13.70
C ARG A 73 16.80 11.22 14.77
N LEU A 74 16.81 12.51 14.41
CA LEU A 74 17.07 13.62 15.33
C LEU A 74 15.99 13.77 16.41
N HIS A 75 14.74 13.47 16.08
CA HIS A 75 13.61 13.56 17.01
C HIS A 75 13.31 12.26 17.76
N GLY A 76 14.13 11.21 17.58
CA GLY A 76 13.90 9.90 18.19
C GLY A 76 12.62 9.20 17.70
N LYS A 77 12.05 9.63 16.58
CA LYS A 77 10.86 9.02 15.98
C LYS A 77 11.24 7.66 15.40
N ARG A 78 10.32 6.69 15.49
CA ARG A 78 10.51 5.41 14.81
C ARG A 78 10.37 5.61 13.32
N ASN A 79 11.33 5.08 12.58
CA ASN A 79 11.37 5.15 11.13
C ASN A 79 11.76 3.79 10.55
N ALA A 80 11.15 3.52 9.41
CA ALA A 80 11.39 2.37 8.57
C ALA A 80 12.86 2.03 8.36
N PHE A 81 13.60 3.02 7.89
CA PHE A 81 14.93 2.86 7.30
C PHE A 81 16.06 3.23 8.25
N HIS A 82 15.78 3.41 9.54
CA HIS A 82 16.81 3.54 10.57
C HIS A 82 17.74 2.32 10.56
N GLY A 83 19.04 2.57 10.37
CA GLY A 83 20.08 1.54 10.29
C GLY A 83 20.05 0.69 9.01
N VAL A 84 19.28 1.10 8.00
CA VAL A 84 19.22 0.44 6.68
C VAL A 84 20.06 1.24 5.68
N SER A 85 20.87 0.54 4.88
CA SER A 85 21.66 1.20 3.83
C SER A 85 20.75 1.82 2.78
N THR A 86 21.19 2.93 2.18
CA THR A 86 20.41 3.66 1.16
C THR A 86 20.04 2.75 -0.01
N THR A 87 20.98 1.91 -0.47
CA THR A 87 20.72 0.95 -1.56
C THR A 87 19.56 0.02 -1.24
N VAL A 88 19.54 -0.58 -0.04
CA VAL A 88 18.46 -1.50 0.37
C VAL A 88 17.14 -0.76 0.51
N ALA A 89 17.14 0.45 1.08
CA ALA A 89 15.94 1.26 1.20
C ALA A 89 15.33 1.60 -0.17
N VAL A 90 16.17 2.05 -1.11
CA VAL A 90 15.76 2.34 -2.49
C VAL A 90 15.25 1.08 -3.20
N SER A 91 15.90 -0.07 -3.02
CA SER A 91 15.42 -1.33 -3.60
C SER A 91 14.04 -1.72 -3.08
N ILE A 92 13.76 -1.54 -1.78
CA ILE A 92 12.44 -1.81 -1.20
C ILE A 92 11.38 -0.88 -1.79
N LEU A 93 11.69 0.42 -1.92
CA LEU A 93 10.78 1.40 -2.53
C LEU A 93 10.45 1.04 -3.99
N ILE A 94 11.47 0.71 -4.79
CA ILE A 94 11.29 0.29 -6.19
C ILE A 94 10.43 -0.97 -6.26
N LEU A 95 10.71 -1.98 -5.43
CA LEU A 95 9.92 -3.21 -5.42
C LEU A 95 8.45 -2.96 -5.06
N MET A 96 8.19 -2.10 -4.08
CA MET A 96 6.82 -1.74 -3.72
C MET A 96 6.10 -0.95 -4.81
N LEU A 97 6.79 -0.01 -5.46
CA LEU A 97 6.25 0.73 -6.59
C LEU A 97 5.92 -0.20 -7.75
N LEU A 98 6.84 -1.08 -8.15
CA LEU A 98 6.63 -2.05 -9.24
C LEU A 98 5.47 -3.00 -8.91
N ALA A 99 5.39 -3.48 -7.66
CA ALA A 99 4.26 -4.30 -7.23
C ALA A 99 2.93 -3.53 -7.29
N ASN A 100 2.91 -2.27 -6.85
CA ASN A 100 1.71 -1.43 -6.93
C ASN A 100 1.27 -1.21 -8.39
N VAL A 101 2.21 -0.90 -9.28
CA VAL A 101 1.94 -0.74 -10.73
C VAL A 101 1.44 -2.03 -11.35
N ALA A 102 2.07 -3.17 -11.05
CA ALA A 102 1.68 -4.47 -11.59
C ALA A 102 0.25 -4.87 -11.16
N VAL A 103 -0.10 -4.64 -9.90
CA VAL A 103 -1.45 -4.92 -9.38
C VAL A 103 -2.47 -3.89 -9.87
N GLY A 104 -2.05 -2.65 -10.10
CA GLY A 104 -2.87 -1.56 -10.65
C GLY A 104 -3.18 -1.70 -12.15
N TRP A 105 -2.31 -2.39 -12.89
CA TRP A 105 -2.39 -2.54 -14.35
C TRP A 105 -3.77 -2.94 -14.90
N PRO A 106 -4.48 -3.94 -14.32
CA PRO A 106 -5.79 -4.36 -14.82
C PRO A 106 -6.87 -3.27 -14.74
N PHE A 107 -6.67 -2.25 -13.91
CA PHE A 107 -7.63 -1.17 -13.71
C PHE A 107 -7.39 0.03 -14.63
N LEU A 108 -6.29 0.09 -15.38
CA LEU A 108 -5.98 1.23 -16.27
C LEU A 108 -6.98 1.46 -17.39
N ARG A 109 -7.74 0.41 -17.74
CA ARG A 109 -8.82 0.50 -18.74
C ARG A 109 -10.12 1.07 -18.16
N GLN A 110 -10.20 1.25 -16.84
CA GLN A 110 -11.38 1.81 -16.21
C GLN A 110 -11.37 3.34 -16.35
N PRO A 111 -12.50 3.95 -16.73
CA PRO A 111 -12.61 5.40 -16.80
C PRO A 111 -12.17 6.06 -15.49
N TRP A 112 -11.43 7.15 -15.59
CA TRP A 112 -10.95 7.96 -14.47
C TRP A 112 -9.93 7.30 -13.53
N PHE A 113 -9.70 5.98 -13.61
CA PHE A 113 -8.75 5.30 -12.72
C PHE A 113 -7.33 5.88 -12.87
N ALA A 114 -6.83 5.99 -14.10
CA ALA A 114 -5.50 6.53 -14.35
C ALA A 114 -5.37 8.00 -13.89
N ALA A 115 -6.41 8.82 -14.13
CA ALA A 115 -6.42 10.24 -13.76
C ALA A 115 -6.49 10.49 -12.25
N ILE A 116 -7.06 9.56 -11.48
CA ILE A 116 -7.12 9.64 -10.02
C ILE A 116 -5.85 9.04 -9.39
N TRP A 117 -5.20 8.10 -10.07
CA TRP A 117 -4.02 7.42 -9.56
C TRP A 117 -2.75 8.29 -9.59
N GLY A 118 -2.60 9.16 -10.60
CA GLY A 118 -1.41 10.01 -10.81
C GLY A 118 -1.74 11.39 -11.34
#